data_AF-A0A970TJS5-F1
#
_entry.id   AF-A0A970TJS5-F1
#
_cell.length_a   1.000
_cell.length_b   1.000
_cell.length_c   1.000
_cell.angle_alpha   90.00
_cell.angle_beta   90.00
_cell.angle_gamma   90.00
#
_symmetry.space_group_name_H-M   'P 1'
#
loop_
_entity.id
_entity.type
_entity.pdbx_description
1 polymer ?
#
loop_
_entity_poly.entity_id
_entity_poly.type
_entity_poly.pdbx_seq_one_letter_code
_entity_poly.pdbx_strand_id
1 'polypeptide(L)'
;MKGMLSRFFSFLAELINKANKITIQVSRQGKEVFALPLSVLILLLIFMFWGVVPLAVIGLFFGFRYRIQGAGVAESVNLAMDKAADAAESIKTGAKAPENKA
;
A
#
# COMPACT_ATOMS: atom_id res chain seq x y z
N MET A 1 -19.34 -28.32 -9.59
CA MET A 1 -19.15 -26.86 -9.42
C MET A 1 -19.07 -26.40 -7.96
N LYS A 2 -19.95 -26.83 -7.03
CA LYS A 2 -19.94 -26.38 -5.62
C LYS A 2 -18.63 -26.64 -4.83
N GLY A 3 -17.94 -27.76 -5.08
CA GLY A 3 -16.68 -28.10 -4.39
C GLY A 3 -15.43 -27.34 -4.85
N MET A 4 -15.44 -26.75 -6.04
CA MET A 4 -14.32 -25.94 -6.54
C MET A 4 -14.42 -24.50 -6.03
N LEU A 5 -15.66 -23.99 -5.94
CA LEU A 5 -15.96 -22.71 -5.32
C LEU A 5 -15.58 -22.71 -3.83
N SER A 6 -15.95 -23.74 -3.05
CA SER A 6 -15.60 -23.76 -1.63
C SER A 6 -14.09 -23.76 -1.40
N ARG A 7 -13.31 -24.50 -2.20
CA ARG A 7 -11.84 -24.49 -2.16
C ARG A 7 -11.27 -23.11 -2.52
N PHE A 8 -11.84 -22.46 -3.53
CA PHE A 8 -11.44 -21.11 -3.92
C PHE A 8 -11.75 -20.08 -2.83
N PHE A 9 -12.93 -20.14 -2.19
CA PHE A 9 -13.29 -19.26 -1.08
C PHE A 9 -12.46 -19.52 0.17
N SER A 10 -12.11 -20.77 0.49
CA SER A 10 -11.18 -21.10 1.57
C SER A 10 -9.79 -20.48 1.31
N PHE A 11 -9.28 -20.57 0.08
CA PHE A 11 -8.03 -19.94 -0.30
C PHE A 11 -8.10 -18.41 -0.18
N LEU A 12 -9.18 -17.79 -0.67
CA LEU A 12 -9.38 -16.34 -0.50
C LEU A 12 -9.50 -15.95 0.98
N ALA A 13 -10.20 -16.73 1.80
CA ALA A 13 -10.35 -16.49 3.23
C ALA A 13 -9.00 -16.58 3.95
N GLU A 14 -8.16 -17.56 3.60
CA GLU A 14 -6.78 -17.65 4.11
C GLU A 14 -5.93 -16.47 3.66
N LEU A 15 -6.06 -16.04 2.40
CA LEU A 15 -5.35 -14.88 1.86
C LEU A 15 -5.78 -13.59 2.57
N ILE A 16 -7.08 -13.42 2.82
CA ILE A 16 -7.65 -12.29 3.58
C ILE A 16 -7.16 -12.34 5.03
N ASN A 17 -7.13 -13.51 5.66
CA ASN A 17 -6.68 -13.64 7.04
C ASN A 17 -5.17 -13.34 7.18
N LYS A 18 -4.38 -13.68 6.15
CA LYS A 18 -2.97 -13.30 6.04
C LYS A 18 -2.82 -11.80 5.78
N ALA A 19 -3.65 -11.22 4.92
CA ALA A 19 -3.66 -9.79 4.64
C ALA A 19 -4.17 -8.95 5.83
N ASN A 20 -5.07 -9.48 6.67
CA ASN A 20 -5.55 -8.80 7.89
C ASN A 20 -4.45 -8.63 8.95
N LYS A 21 -3.41 -9.47 8.92
CA LYS A 21 -2.22 -9.34 9.79
C LYS A 21 -1.24 -8.29 9.28
N ILE A 22 -1.50 -7.72 8.10
CA ILE A 22 -0.68 -6.71 7.46
C ILE A 22 -1.50 -5.42 7.43
N THR A 23 -0.94 -4.37 7.99
CA THR A 23 -1.56 -3.05 8.06
C THR A 23 -0.78 -2.10 7.18
N ILE A 24 -1.49 -1.32 6.37
CA ILE A 24 -0.92 -0.18 5.66
C ILE A 24 -1.08 1.03 6.57
N GLN A 25 0.06 1.63 6.91
CA GLN A 25 0.11 2.92 7.58
C GLN A 25 0.31 4.02 6.56
N VAL A 26 -0.50 5.07 6.69
CA VAL A 26 -0.38 6.28 5.89
C VAL A 26 0.09 7.39 6.81
N SER A 27 1.25 7.94 6.49
CA SER A 27 1.86 9.04 7.23
C SER A 27 1.99 10.27 6.35
N ARG A 28 1.94 11.46 6.96
CA ARG A 28 2.18 12.72 6.28
C ARG A 28 3.08 13.57 7.17
N GLN A 29 4.18 14.08 6.62
CA GLN A 29 5.14 14.92 7.37
C GLN A 29 5.61 14.27 8.68
N GLY A 30 5.88 12.96 8.67
CA GLY A 30 6.36 12.20 9.83
C GLY A 30 5.31 11.86 10.88
N LYS A 31 4.03 12.23 10.68
CA LYS A 31 2.92 11.86 11.57
C LYS A 31 2.03 10.83 10.91
N GLU A 32 1.73 9.75 11.62
CA GLU A 32 0.72 8.77 11.19
C GLU A 32 -0.64 9.46 11.14
N VAL A 33 -1.27 9.43 9.97
CA VAL A 33 -2.59 10.03 9.75
C VAL A 33 -3.67 8.98 9.99
N PHE A 34 -3.48 7.78 9.41
CA PHE A 34 -4.37 6.64 9.61
C PHE A 34 -3.66 5.33 9.22
N ALA A 35 -4.18 4.23 9.76
CA ALA A 35 -3.77 2.88 9.43
C ALA A 35 -4.98 2.03 9.07
N LEU A 36 -4.85 1.17 8.07
CA LEU A 36 -5.90 0.24 7.66
C LEU A 36 -5.34 -1.15 7.33
N PRO A 37 -6.10 -2.23 7.55
CA PRO A 37 -5.70 -3.55 7.10
C PRO A 37 -5.50 -3.58 5.57
N LEU A 38 -4.48 -4.30 5.10
CA LEU A 38 -4.19 -4.47 3.67
C LEU A 38 -5.38 -5.09 2.92
N SER A 39 -6.13 -5.98 3.57
CA SER A 39 -7.37 -6.57 3.03
C SER A 39 -8.42 -5.53 2.66
N VAL A 40 -8.57 -4.48 3.48
CA VAL A 40 -9.52 -3.39 3.23
C VAL A 40 -9.09 -2.59 2.00
N LEU A 41 -7.78 -2.33 1.84
CA LEU A 41 -7.28 -1.66 0.63
C LEU A 41 -7.54 -2.51 -0.62
N ILE A 42 -7.28 -3.82 -0.57
CA ILE A 42 -7.51 -4.73 -1.70
C ILE A 42 -9.00 -4.73 -2.07
N LEU A 43 -9.88 -4.80 -1.08
CA LEU A 43 -11.33 -4.75 -1.31
C LEU A 43 -11.74 -3.43 -1.97
N LEU A 44 -11.23 -2.30 -1.48
CA LEU A 44 -11.46 -0.97 -2.08
C LEU A 44 -10.95 -0.90 -3.52
N LEU A 45 -9.79 -1.49 -3.82
CA LEU A 45 -9.27 -1.54 -5.19
C LEU A 45 -10.14 -2.40 -6.11
N ILE A 46 -10.73 -3.50 -5.64
CA ILE A 46 -11.62 -4.33 -6.45
C ILE A 46 -12.92 -3.57 -6.78
N PHE A 47 -13.51 -2.88 -5.81
CA PHE A 47 -14.78 -2.16 -6.01
C PHE A 47 -14.64 -0.77 -6.63
N MET A 48 -13.52 -0.08 -6.38
CA MET A 48 -13.36 1.34 -6.67
C MET A 48 -11.94 1.69 -7.17
N PHE A 49 -11.32 0.79 -7.95
CA PHE A 49 -9.98 0.98 -8.54
C PHE A 49 -9.75 2.39 -9.09
N TRP A 50 -10.67 2.84 -9.95
CA TRP A 50 -10.59 4.12 -10.66
C TRP A 50 -10.66 5.35 -9.75
N GLY A 51 -11.17 5.21 -8.52
CA GLY A 51 -11.11 6.28 -7.52
C GLY A 51 -9.88 6.15 -6.62
N VAL A 52 -9.61 4.94 -6.13
CA VAL A 52 -8.57 4.67 -5.14
C VAL A 52 -7.17 4.90 -5.71
N VAL A 53 -6.89 4.43 -6.93
CA VAL A 53 -5.55 4.58 -7.52
C VAL A 53 -5.21 6.03 -7.82
N PRO A 54 -6.05 6.82 -8.53
CA PRO A 54 -5.76 8.24 -8.71
C PRO A 54 -5.64 9.00 -7.40
N LEU A 55 -6.49 8.70 -6.40
CA LEU A 55 -6.40 9.30 -5.07
C LEU A 55 -5.06 8.98 -4.39
N ALA A 56 -4.60 7.73 -4.47
CA ALA A 56 -3.32 7.32 -3.90
C ALA A 56 -2.15 8.03 -4.56
N VAL A 57 -2.18 8.15 -5.90
CA VAL A 57 -1.18 8.88 -6.70
C VAL A 57 -1.16 10.35 -6.31
N ILE A 58 -2.32 11.02 -6.23
CA ILE A 58 -2.43 12.38 -5.74
C ILE A 58 -1.83 12.48 -4.33
N GLY A 59 -2.15 11.55 -3.43
CA GLY A 59 -1.59 11.49 -2.09
C GLY A 59 -0.05 11.54 -2.07
N LEU A 60 0.63 10.82 -2.97
CA LEU A 60 2.10 10.87 -3.08
C LEU A 60 2.60 12.30 -3.34
N PHE A 61 1.98 13.03 -4.27
CA PHE A 61 2.32 14.44 -4.54
C PHE A 61 1.97 15.39 -3.38
N PHE A 62 1.06 15.01 -2.49
CA PHE A 62 0.72 15.80 -1.29
C PHE A 62 1.57 15.44 -0.06
N GLY A 63 2.58 14.59 -0.23
CA GLY A 63 3.52 14.19 0.83
C GLY A 63 2.98 13.09 1.74
N PHE A 64 2.00 12.32 1.27
CA PHE A 64 1.58 11.10 1.94
C PHE A 64 2.57 9.97 1.62
N ARG A 65 3.08 9.31 2.66
CA ARG A 65 3.94 8.14 2.58
C ARG A 65 3.18 6.91 3.07
N TYR A 66 3.16 5.87 2.25
CA TYR A 66 2.49 4.60 2.55
C TYR A 66 3.55 3.59 2.99
N ARG A 67 3.38 2.98 4.16
CA ARG A 67 4.26 1.90 4.65
C ARG A 67 3.43 0.70 5.03
N ILE A 68 4.00 -0.47 4.85
CA ILE A 68 3.35 -1.73 5.19
C ILE A 68 4.01 -2.27 6.47
N GLN A 69 3.20 -2.50 7.49
CA GLN A 69 3.61 -3.08 8.76
C GLN A 69 2.91 -4.42 8.99
N GLY A 70 3.66 -5.45 9.39
CA GLY A 70 3.10 -6.77 9.68
C GLY A 70 4.16 -7.86 9.68
N ALA A 71 3.84 -8.99 10.33
CA ALA A 71 4.74 -10.13 10.37
C ALA A 71 4.95 -10.71 8.95
N GLY A 72 6.20 -10.70 8.49
CA GLY A 72 6.58 -11.21 7.16
C GLY A 72 6.55 -10.18 6.02
N VAL A 73 6.44 -8.88 6.33
CA VAL A 73 6.65 -7.82 5.33
C VAL A 73 8.15 -7.67 5.06
N ALA A 74 8.56 -7.82 3.81
CA ALA A 74 9.95 -7.62 3.42
C ALA A 74 10.32 -6.14 3.43
N GLU A 75 11.51 -5.81 3.93
CA GLU A 75 12.04 -4.45 3.95
C GLU A 75 12.09 -3.81 2.56
N SER A 76 12.32 -4.64 1.52
CA SER A 76 12.29 -4.24 0.12
C SER A 76 10.96 -3.60 -0.31
N VAL A 77 9.85 -4.01 0.29
CA VAL A 77 8.52 -3.44 0.01
C VAL A 77 8.42 -2.03 0.56
N ASN A 78 8.85 -1.81 1.80
CA ASN A 78 8.85 -0.47 2.39
C ASN A 78 9.85 0.46 1.68
N LEU A 79 11.01 -0.06 1.26
CA LEU A 79 11.96 0.70 0.44
C LEU A 79 11.36 1.10 -0.91
N ALA A 80 10.60 0.22 -1.57
CA ALA A 80 9.93 0.54 -2.83
C ALA A 80 8.86 1.62 -2.65
N MET A 81 8.08 1.55 -1.56
CA MET A 81 7.09 2.58 -1.24
C MET A 81 7.74 3.94 -0.92
N ASP A 82 8.85 3.94 -0.18
CA ASP A 82 9.61 5.15 0.11
C ASP A 82 10.17 5.78 -1.18
N LYS A 83 10.77 4.96 -2.06
CA LYS A 83 11.24 5.42 -3.38
C LYS A 83 10.12 6.00 -4.23
N ALA A 84 8.91 5.44 -4.19
CA ALA A 84 7.77 5.97 -4.92
C ALA A 84 7.34 7.34 -4.39
N ALA A 85 7.35 7.53 -3.07
CA ALA A 85 7.06 8.82 -2.44
C ALA A 85 8.13 9.87 -2.79
N ASP A 86 9.41 9.50 -2.70
CA ASP A 86 10.52 10.39 -3.03
C ASP A 86 10.52 10.76 -4.52
N ALA A 87 10.18 9.81 -5.40
CA ALA A 87 10.00 10.09 -6.82
C ALA A 87 8.88 11.12 -7.05
N ALA A 88 7.72 10.96 -6.41
CA ALA A 88 6.62 11.94 -6.52
C ALA A 88 7.00 13.32 -5.98
N GLU A 89 7.72 13.38 -4.85
CA GLU A 89 8.22 14.62 -4.26
C GLU A 89 9.25 15.31 -5.17
N SER A 90 10.13 14.53 -5.80
CA SER A 90 11.13 15.03 -6.76
C SER A 90 10.47 15.64 -8.00
N ILE A 91 9.45 14.99 -8.57
CA ILE A 91 8.68 15.50 -9.71
C ILE A 91 7.95 16.79 -9.33
N LYS A 92 7.35 16.85 -8.14
CA LYS A 92 6.64 18.04 -7.66
C LYS A 92 7.56 19.26 -7.52
N THR A 93 8.78 19.03 -7.03
CA THR A 93 9.70 20.11 -6.66
C THR A 93 10.70 20.44 -7.78
N GLY A 94 10.75 19.61 -8.83
CA GLY A 94 11.73 19.73 -9.92
C GLY A 94 13.16 19.33 -9.54
N ALA A 95 13.37 18.80 -8.33
CA ALA A 95 14.66 18.35 -7.82
C ALA A 95 14.91 16.89 -8.24
N LYS A 96 16.18 16.46 -8.37
CA LYS A 96 16.49 15.04 -8.57
C LYS A 96 16.23 14.26 -7.28
N ALA A 97 15.64 13.07 -7.39
CA ALA A 97 15.43 12.18 -6.25
C ALA A 97 16.76 11.92 -5.52
N PRO A 98 16.78 11.89 -4.18
CA PRO A 98 18.00 11.55 -3.44
C PRO A 98 18.46 10.15 -3.83
N GLU A 99 19.70 10.04 -4.31
CA GLU A 99 20.38 8.76 -4.57
C GLU A 99 20.65 8.10 -3.22
N ASN A 100 19.71 7.29 -2.73
CA ASN A 100 19.93 6.49 -1.53
C ASN A 100 20.80 5.29 -1.92
N LYS A 101 22.10 5.40 -1.67
CA LYS A 101 23.06 4.29 -1.81
C LYS A 101 22.70 3.22 -0.79
N ALA A 102 22.40 2.03 -1.31
CA ALA A 102 22.31 0.79 -0.55
C ALA A 102 23.66 0.40 0.04
#